data_AF-A0A1S8N6L9-F1
#
_entry.id   AF-A0A1S8N6L9-F1
#
_cell.length_a   1.000
_cell.length_b   1.000
_cell.length_c   1.000
_cell.angle_alpha   90.00
_cell.angle_beta   90.00
_cell.angle_gamma   90.00
#
_symmetry.space_group_name_H-M   'P 1'
#
loop_
_entity.id
_entity.type
_entity.pdbx_description
1 polymer ?
#
loop_
_entity_poly.entity_id
_entity_poly.type
_entity_poly.pdbx_seq_one_letter_code
_entity_poly.pdbx_strand_id
1 'polypeptide(L)'
;MSGRLSMCTICPGENEQIDAVIKIGREKRSVIYGTVIDENRDPVSDAVVKLLQVCANGKIIPLTHTFTDKYGQFLLGPLCPNQKYMLKIYKDNICMRYEPINATCYDGDCIGNKCKRPGSGCREDHE
;
A
#
# COMPACT_ATOMS: atom_id res chain seq x y z
N MET A 1 2.10 -12.42 -3.16
CA MET A 1 2.65 -12.45 -4.53
C MET A 1 3.15 -11.06 -4.89
N SER A 2 4.44 -10.78 -4.66
CA SER A 2 5.08 -9.52 -5.04
C SER A 2 5.84 -9.76 -6.35
N GLY A 3 5.25 -9.39 -7.48
CA GLY A 3 5.98 -9.41 -8.75
C GLY A 3 6.57 -8.03 -9.01
N ARG A 4 7.89 -7.89 -8.93
CA ARG A 4 8.56 -6.77 -9.61
C ARG A 4 8.75 -7.22 -11.06
N LEU A 5 8.23 -6.48 -12.04
CA LEU A 5 8.38 -6.81 -13.47
C LEU A 5 9.66 -6.20 -14.08
N SER A 6 10.72 -6.05 -13.29
CA SER A 6 11.95 -5.33 -13.62
C SER A 6 11.79 -3.80 -13.53
N MET A 7 12.67 -3.19 -12.73
CA MET A 7 12.86 -1.74 -12.62
C MET A 7 14.37 -1.53 -12.68
N CYS A 8 14.86 -0.77 -13.66
CA CYS A 8 16.25 -0.35 -13.67
C CYS A 8 16.32 1.18 -13.66
N THR A 9 17.19 1.71 -12.81
CA THR A 9 17.61 3.11 -12.83
C THR A 9 19.03 3.10 -13.34
N ILE A 10 19.30 3.92 -14.37
CA ILE A 10 20.61 3.98 -15.03
C ILE A 10 21.09 5.44 -14.95
N CYS A 11 22.32 5.65 -14.48
CA CYS A 11 22.96 6.96 -14.39
C CYS A 11 24.37 6.87 -15.02
N PRO A 12 24.52 7.02 -16.36
CA PRO A 12 25.83 6.93 -17.01
C PRO A 12 26.67 8.19 -16.77
N GLY A 13 28.00 8.02 -16.76
CA GLY A 13 28.99 9.10 -16.63
C GLY A 13 29.47 9.71 -17.95
N GLU A 14 30.42 10.64 -17.87
CA GLU A 14 31.07 11.24 -19.04
C GLU A 14 31.82 10.18 -19.86
N ASN A 15 31.57 10.13 -21.16
CA ASN A 15 32.15 9.17 -22.11
C ASN A 15 31.85 7.68 -21.80
N GLU A 16 30.75 7.36 -21.11
CA GLU A 16 30.35 5.99 -20.81
C GLU A 16 29.30 5.46 -21.81
N GLN A 17 29.55 4.27 -22.38
CA GLN A 17 28.58 3.52 -23.18
C GLN A 17 28.05 2.33 -22.37
N ILE A 18 26.74 2.30 -22.15
CA ILE A 18 26.06 1.14 -21.55
C ILE A 18 25.41 0.35 -22.68
N ASP A 19 26.01 -0.80 -23.01
CA ASP A 19 25.40 -1.79 -23.89
C ASP A 19 24.56 -2.77 -23.06
N ALA A 20 23.22 -2.66 -23.15
CA ALA A 20 22.30 -3.42 -22.31
C ALA A 20 21.22 -4.11 -23.15
N VAL A 21 21.01 -5.42 -22.88
CA VAL A 21 19.90 -6.20 -23.41
C VAL A 21 18.95 -6.57 -22.27
N ILE A 22 17.78 -5.92 -22.23
CA ILE A 22 16.78 -6.18 -21.20
C ILE A 22 15.72 -7.13 -21.75
N LYS A 23 15.64 -8.35 -21.20
CA LYS A 23 14.59 -9.33 -21.52
C LYS A 23 13.52 -9.30 -20.44
N ILE A 24 12.29 -8.98 -20.81
CA ILE A 24 11.12 -9.01 -19.92
C ILE A 24 10.17 -10.13 -20.33
N GLY A 25 9.58 -10.80 -19.32
CA GLY A 25 8.55 -11.82 -19.54
C GLY A 25 7.17 -11.21 -19.81
N ARG A 26 6.21 -12.04 -20.23
CA ARG A 26 4.82 -11.63 -20.42
C ARG A 26 4.20 -11.13 -19.11
N GLU A 27 3.84 -9.85 -19.06
CA GLU A 27 3.05 -9.27 -17.97
C GLU A 27 1.58 -9.73 -18.09
N LYS A 28 1.01 -10.13 -16.96
CA LYS A 28 -0.41 -10.56 -16.86
C LYS A 28 -1.20 -9.70 -15.89
N ARG A 29 -0.54 -8.80 -15.18
CA ARG A 29 -1.12 -7.97 -14.14
C ARG A 29 -1.53 -6.64 -14.71
N SER A 30 -2.51 -6.04 -14.07
CA SER A 30 -3.06 -4.74 -14.48
C SER A 30 -2.62 -3.65 -13.52
N VAL A 31 -2.76 -2.40 -13.93
CA VAL A 31 -2.59 -1.23 -13.07
C VAL A 31 -3.81 -0.33 -13.21
N ILE A 32 -4.14 0.38 -12.15
CA ILE A 32 -5.09 1.49 -12.21
C ILE A 32 -4.26 2.77 -12.12
N TYR A 33 -4.20 3.49 -13.22
CA TYR A 33 -3.79 4.88 -13.26
C TYR A 33 -5.05 5.74 -13.35
N GLY A 34 -5.10 6.83 -12.59
CA GLY A 34 -6.24 7.74 -12.64
C GLY A 34 -5.89 9.13 -12.17
N THR A 35 -6.83 10.04 -12.37
CA THR A 35 -6.74 11.44 -11.93
C THR A 35 -8.00 11.78 -11.14
N VAL A 36 -7.83 12.36 -9.97
CA VAL A 36 -8.92 12.92 -9.16
C VAL A 36 -9.05 14.40 -9.50
N ILE A 37 -10.23 14.80 -9.93
CA ILE A 37 -10.60 16.18 -10.22
C ILE A 37 -11.84 16.55 -9.39
N ASP A 38 -12.00 17.83 -9.06
CA ASP A 38 -13.18 18.33 -8.37
C ASP A 38 -14.30 18.79 -9.34
N GLU A 39 -15.35 19.39 -8.80
CA GLU A 39 -16.51 19.88 -9.56
C GLU A 39 -16.16 20.97 -10.59
N ASN A 40 -15.06 21.69 -10.37
CA ASN A 40 -14.55 22.71 -11.28
C ASN A 40 -13.58 22.14 -12.33
N ARG A 41 -13.34 20.82 -12.30
CA ARG A 41 -12.36 20.09 -13.10
C ARG A 41 -10.90 20.40 -12.73
N ASP A 42 -10.68 20.97 -11.56
CA ASP A 42 -9.34 21.23 -11.06
C ASP A 42 -8.75 19.95 -10.44
N PRO A 43 -7.45 19.68 -10.64
CA PRO A 43 -6.79 18.52 -10.06
C PRO A 43 -6.78 18.59 -8.54
N VAL A 44 -7.04 17.44 -7.92
CA VAL A 44 -7.09 17.30 -6.47
C VAL A 44 -5.80 16.69 -5.95
N SER A 45 -4.93 17.49 -5.35
CA SER A 45 -3.74 16.98 -4.66
C SER A 45 -4.08 16.34 -3.32
N ASP A 46 -3.22 15.40 -2.89
CA ASP A 46 -3.22 14.78 -1.56
C ASP A 46 -4.51 14.04 -1.17
N ALA A 47 -5.38 13.72 -2.13
CA ALA A 47 -6.54 12.86 -1.89
C ALA A 47 -6.11 11.43 -1.59
N VAL A 48 -6.70 10.83 -0.57
CA VAL A 48 -6.50 9.42 -0.21
C VAL A 48 -7.27 8.55 -1.18
N VAL A 49 -6.57 7.73 -1.95
CA VAL A 49 -7.17 6.69 -2.80
C VAL A 49 -6.91 5.33 -2.17
N LYS A 50 -7.95 4.72 -1.60
CA LYS A 50 -7.89 3.38 -1.01
C LYS A 50 -8.33 2.34 -2.05
N LEU A 51 -7.52 1.30 -2.22
CA LEU A 51 -7.82 0.14 -3.03
C LEU A 51 -8.34 -1.00 -2.15
N LEU A 52 -9.49 -1.56 -2.53
CA LEU A 52 -10.08 -2.72 -1.88
C LEU A 52 -10.39 -3.79 -2.92
N GLN A 53 -10.21 -5.06 -2.56
CA GLN A 53 -10.67 -6.19 -3.36
C GLN A 53 -12.11 -6.53 -2.93
N VAL A 54 -12.97 -6.77 -3.92
CA VAL A 54 -14.32 -7.27 -3.71
C VAL A 54 -14.32 -8.75 -4.05
N CYS A 55 -14.36 -9.60 -3.03
CA CYS A 55 -14.43 -11.05 -3.20
C CYS A 55 -15.80 -11.48 -3.76
N ALA A 56 -15.87 -12.65 -4.40
CA ALA A 56 -17.10 -13.18 -4.97
C ALA A 56 -18.24 -13.36 -3.95
N ASN A 57 -17.89 -13.58 -2.68
CA ASN A 57 -18.83 -13.67 -1.55
C ASN A 57 -19.25 -12.31 -0.97
N GLY A 58 -18.92 -11.19 -1.64
CA GLY A 58 -19.23 -9.84 -1.17
C GLY A 58 -18.30 -9.29 -0.08
N LYS A 59 -17.35 -10.08 0.44
CA LYS A 59 -16.36 -9.59 1.42
C LYS A 59 -15.47 -8.54 0.76
N ILE A 60 -15.28 -7.42 1.46
CA ILE A 60 -14.41 -6.32 1.02
C ILE A 60 -13.12 -6.38 1.83
N ILE A 61 -12.00 -6.55 1.15
CA ILE A 61 -10.67 -6.65 1.77
C ILE A 61 -9.87 -5.41 1.38
N PRO A 62 -9.46 -4.54 2.31
CA PRO A 62 -8.55 -3.45 2.00
C PRO A 62 -7.20 -4.02 1.57
N LEU A 63 -6.68 -3.54 0.43
CA LEU A 63 -5.40 -4.00 -0.10
C LEU A 63 -4.28 -3.01 0.16
N THR A 64 -4.47 -1.76 -0.25
CA THR A 64 -3.46 -0.70 -0.11
C THR A 64 -4.12 0.67 -0.29
N HIS A 65 -3.34 1.74 -0.14
CA HIS A 65 -3.75 3.10 -0.46
C HIS A 65 -2.58 3.87 -1.06
N THR A 66 -2.90 4.96 -1.75
CA THR A 66 -1.94 5.98 -2.20
C THR A 66 -2.56 7.36 -2.03
N PHE A 67 -1.74 8.39 -2.16
CA PHE A 67 -2.17 9.78 -2.27
C PHE A 67 -2.06 10.24 -3.73
N THR A 68 -2.89 11.18 -4.13
CA THR A 68 -2.75 11.86 -5.42
C THR A 68 -1.62 12.88 -5.39
N ASP A 69 -0.92 13.04 -6.51
CA ASP A 69 0.11 14.08 -6.67
C ASP A 69 -0.49 15.47 -6.92
N LYS A 70 0.36 16.48 -7.16
CA LYS A 70 -0.06 17.86 -7.45
C LYS A 70 -0.92 18.03 -8.71
N TYR A 71 -0.95 17.04 -9.60
CA TYR A 71 -1.80 17.00 -10.79
C TYR A 71 -3.03 16.11 -10.59
N GLY A 72 -3.31 15.71 -9.35
CA GLY A 72 -4.41 14.81 -9.00
C GLY A 72 -4.18 13.35 -9.41
N GLN A 73 -2.97 13.00 -9.86
CA GLN A 73 -2.69 11.68 -10.42
C GLN A 73 -2.38 10.66 -9.34
N PHE A 74 -2.82 9.42 -9.55
CA PHE A 74 -2.46 8.29 -8.71
C PHE A 74 -2.20 7.03 -9.54
N LEU A 75 -1.41 6.12 -8.98
CA LEU A 75 -1.13 4.82 -9.56
C LEU A 75 -1.27 3.72 -8.50
N LEU A 76 -2.10 2.73 -8.79
CA LEU A 76 -2.34 1.58 -7.93
C LEU A 76 -2.14 0.29 -8.71
N GLY A 77 -1.22 -0.54 -8.21
CA GLY A 77 -0.92 -1.83 -8.80
C GLY A 77 0.41 -2.37 -8.28
N PRO A 78 0.89 -3.48 -8.85
CA PRO A 78 0.21 -4.31 -9.85
C PRO A 78 -0.99 -5.09 -9.29
N LEU A 79 -2.00 -5.34 -10.11
CA LEU A 79 -3.27 -6.00 -9.78
C LEU A 79 -3.41 -7.34 -10.49
N CYS A 80 -4.05 -8.30 -9.84
CA CYS A 80 -4.38 -9.56 -10.48
C CYS A 80 -5.47 -9.35 -11.54
N PRO A 81 -5.32 -9.93 -12.75
CA PRO A 81 -6.34 -9.81 -13.79
C PRO A 81 -7.61 -10.55 -13.38
N ASN A 82 -8.74 -10.18 -13.99
CA ASN A 82 -10.04 -10.84 -13.81
C ASN A 82 -10.53 -10.87 -12.34
N GLN A 83 -10.11 -9.88 -11.54
CA GLN A 83 -10.59 -9.68 -10.17
C GLN A 83 -11.43 -8.40 -10.09
N LYS A 84 -12.34 -8.33 -9.12
CA LYS A 84 -13.15 -7.15 -8.85
C LYS A 84 -12.49 -6.29 -7.78
N TYR A 85 -12.29 -5.02 -8.09
CA TYR A 85 -11.70 -4.03 -7.20
C TYR A 85 -12.65 -2.85 -6.99
N MET A 86 -12.49 -2.15 -5.85
CA MET A 86 -13.20 -0.94 -5.50
C MET A 86 -12.19 0.12 -5.06
N LEU A 87 -12.37 1.33 -5.55
CA LEU A 87 -11.66 2.51 -5.05
C LEU A 87 -12.56 3.28 -4.09
N LYS A 88 -12.00 3.71 -2.97
CA LYS A 88 -12.61 4.76 -2.14
C LYS A 88 -11.68 5.96 -2.13
N ILE A 89 -12.17 7.09 -2.61
CA ILE A 89 -11.42 8.33 -2.75
C ILE A 89 -11.92 9.29 -1.68
N TYR A 90 -11.00 9.92 -0.97
CA TYR A 90 -11.32 10.91 0.04
C TYR A 90 -10.42 12.13 -0.11
N LYS A 91 -11.03 13.32 -0.05
CA LYS A 91 -10.34 14.61 -0.04
C LYS A 91 -11.00 15.45 1.06
N ASP A 92 -10.18 16.10 1.89
CA ASP A 92 -10.57 17.05 2.95
C ASP A 92 -11.50 16.50 4.06
N ASN A 93 -11.17 16.84 5.32
CA ASN A 93 -11.99 16.68 6.54
C ASN A 93 -12.86 15.41 6.64
N ILE A 94 -12.27 14.23 6.43
CA ILE A 94 -12.93 12.97 6.78
C ILE A 94 -13.10 12.93 8.30
N CYS A 95 -14.32 13.10 8.79
CA CYS A 95 -14.62 12.84 10.19
C CYS A 95 -14.69 11.33 10.42
N MET A 96 -13.53 10.70 10.60
CA MET A 96 -13.44 9.30 10.98
C MET A 96 -13.76 9.15 12.47
N ARG A 97 -14.88 8.50 12.80
CA ARG A 97 -15.14 8.08 14.18
C ARG A 97 -14.55 6.70 14.40
N TYR A 98 -13.60 6.65 15.32
CA TYR A 98 -12.98 5.45 15.84
C TYR A 98 -13.82 4.90 16.99
N GLU A 99 -14.12 3.61 16.95
CA GLU A 99 -14.73 2.86 18.04
C GLU A 99 -13.77 1.72 18.38
N PRO A 100 -13.27 1.62 19.62
CA PRO A 100 -12.29 0.60 20.00
C PRO A 100 -12.88 -0.79 19.90
N ILE A 101 -12.09 -1.71 19.34
CA ILE A 101 -12.28 -3.13 19.53
C ILE A 101 -11.26 -3.56 20.57
N ASN A 102 -11.74 -4.02 21.72
CA ASN A 102 -10.86 -4.50 22.79
C ASN A 102 -10.16 -5.79 22.35
N ALA A 103 -8.85 -5.78 22.45
CA ALA A 103 -8.00 -6.96 22.31
C ALA A 103 -7.44 -7.32 23.70
N THR A 104 -7.44 -8.60 24.05
CA THR A 104 -6.76 -9.10 25.25
C THR A 104 -5.28 -9.40 24.92
N CYS A 105 -4.38 -9.05 25.85
CA CYS A 105 -2.93 -9.14 25.68
C CYS A 105 -2.41 -10.59 25.53
N TYR A 106 -1.27 -10.73 24.85
CA TYR A 106 -0.46 -11.94 24.80
C TYR A 106 1.02 -11.55 24.94
N ASP A 107 1.73 -12.17 25.88
CA ASP A 107 3.16 -11.93 26.07
C ASP A 107 3.98 -12.73 25.05
N GLY A 108 4.52 -12.04 24.05
CA GLY A 108 5.44 -12.59 23.07
C GLY A 108 6.81 -11.90 23.09
N ASP A 109 7.87 -12.65 22.74
CA ASP A 109 9.22 -12.10 22.63
C ASP A 109 9.36 -11.16 21.40
N CYS A 110 10.06 -10.02 21.57
CA CYS A 110 10.31 -9.07 20.49
C CYS A 110 11.27 -9.64 19.41
N ILE A 111 11.04 -9.33 18.14
CA ILE A 111 12.02 -9.57 17.06
C ILE A 111 13.22 -8.65 17.29
N GLY A 112 14.39 -9.24 17.55
CA GLY A 112 15.68 -8.52 17.67
C GLY A 112 16.34 -8.55 19.05
N ASN A 113 15.74 -9.18 20.06
CA ASN A 113 16.35 -9.27 21.39
C ASN A 113 17.36 -10.43 21.46
N LYS A 114 18.65 -10.14 21.28
CA LYS A 114 19.74 -11.12 21.33
C LYS A 114 20.39 -11.29 22.71
N CYS A 115 19.84 -10.78 23.81
CA CYS A 115 20.35 -11.04 25.17
C CYS A 115 19.23 -11.04 26.22
N LYS A 116 19.03 -12.17 26.92
CA LYS A 116 18.10 -12.30 28.05
C LYS A 116 18.66 -11.60 29.29
N ARG A 117 17.81 -10.84 30.02
CA ARG A 117 18.05 -10.51 31.43
C ARG A 117 17.22 -11.45 32.31
N PRO A 118 17.81 -12.15 33.30
CA PRO A 118 17.02 -12.95 34.23
C PRO A 118 16.32 -12.01 35.23
N GLY A 119 15.00 -12.11 35.35
CA GLY A 119 14.27 -11.59 36.52
C GLY A 119 13.38 -10.36 36.36
N SER A 120 12.74 -10.13 35.20
CA SER A 120 11.65 -9.15 35.10
C SER A 120 10.40 -9.78 34.48
N GLY A 121 9.65 -10.53 35.30
CA GLY A 121 8.27 -10.89 34.98
C GLY A 121 7.33 -9.77 35.43
N CYS A 122 6.38 -9.37 34.58
CA CYS A 122 5.25 -8.55 34.97
C CYS A 122 4.37 -9.36 35.94
N ARG A 123 3.97 -8.77 37.07
CA ARG A 123 2.95 -9.35 37.96
C ARG A 123 1.57 -9.06 37.35
N GLU A 124 0.77 -10.10 37.21
CA GLU A 124 -0.65 -9.98 36.89
C GLU A 124 -1.40 -9.66 38.19
N ASP A 125 -2.00 -8.47 38.27
CA ASP A 125 -2.97 -8.15 39.31
C ASP A 125 -4.36 -8.56 38.81
N HIS A 126 -4.91 -9.60 39.45
CA HIS A 126 -6.32 -9.99 39.35
C HIS A 126 -7.14 -9.15 40.34
N GLU A 127 -8.14 -8.41 39.84
CA GLU A 127 -9.42 -8.20 40.53
C GLU A 127 -10.54 -7.86 39.53
#